data_AF-A0AAD4KAU7-F1
#
_entry.id   AF-A0AAD4KAU7-F1
#
_cell.length_a   1.000
_cell.length_b   1.000
_cell.length_c   1.000
_cell.angle_alpha   90.00
_cell.angle_beta   90.00
_cell.angle_gamma   90.00
#
_symmetry.space_group_name_H-M   'P 1'
#
loop_
_entity.id
_entity.type
_entity.pdbx_description
1 polymer ?
#
loop_
_entity_poly.entity_id
_entity_poly.type
_entity_poly.pdbx_seq_one_letter_code
_entity_poly.pdbx_strand_id
1 'polypeptide(L)'
;ADEAVVLAMQPWKEVIDETGSVVVGRTMVDLTKSDCSDQECNLGNFFCDAMVHSFTGLTPFDQTAWTNVSIGLAATGGMRVPLSRGNLTYAHLVSMSPFTNLLIAFNLPGSKIVEALEYAVSKIDLDNGVSSSYIMLQVAGLKVSYDYTKPINSRVISVQVRCADCPVPLYEPLVNTKIYRLVTPDFLHGGGDGFTMFTEGTDVQ
;
A
#
# COMPACT_ATOMS: atom_id res chain seq x y z
N ALA A 1 33.60 -5.05 13.60
CA ALA A 1 33.22 -3.76 14.20
C ALA A 1 34.23 -3.45 15.31
N ASP A 2 34.48 -2.18 15.60
CA ASP A 2 35.33 -1.77 16.72
C ASP A 2 34.70 -2.20 18.06
N GLU A 3 35.49 -2.82 18.93
CA GLU A 3 35.00 -3.46 20.16
C GLU A 3 34.46 -2.43 21.16
N ALA A 4 35.06 -1.24 21.24
CA ALA A 4 34.61 -0.17 22.12
C ALA A 4 33.26 0.40 21.64
N VAL A 5 33.06 0.53 20.33
CA VAL A 5 31.77 0.96 19.75
C VAL A 5 30.68 -0.08 20.03
N VAL A 6 30.97 -1.38 19.86
CA VAL A 6 29.99 -2.45 20.14
C VAL A 6 29.57 -2.44 21.61
N LEU A 7 30.53 -2.28 22.54
CA LEU A 7 30.25 -2.19 23.97
C LEU A 7 29.41 -0.94 24.32
N ALA A 8 29.70 0.19 23.69
CA ALA A 8 28.93 1.43 23.90
C ALA A 8 27.47 1.32 23.41
N MET A 9 27.19 0.45 22.43
CA MET A 9 25.84 0.24 21.89
C MET A 9 24.98 -0.74 22.70
N GLN A 10 25.58 -1.59 23.55
CA GLN A 10 24.85 -2.62 24.31
C GLN A 10 23.65 -2.10 25.12
N PRO A 11 23.76 -1.05 25.96
CA PRO A 11 22.63 -0.61 26.77
C PRO A 11 21.45 -0.12 25.92
N TRP A 12 21.72 0.49 24.76
CA TRP A 12 20.68 0.92 23.83
C TRP A 12 20.05 -0.27 23.10
N LYS A 13 20.87 -1.26 22.76
CA LYS A 13 20.41 -2.49 22.14
C LYS A 13 19.45 -3.26 23.04
N GLU A 14 19.71 -3.34 24.34
CA GLU A 14 18.81 -4.02 25.29
C GLU A 14 17.40 -3.41 25.31
N VAL A 15 17.30 -2.08 25.38
CA VAL A 15 16.00 -1.36 25.37
C VAL A 15 15.24 -1.57 24.05
N ILE A 16 15.97 -1.52 22.92
CA ILE A 16 15.38 -1.73 21.60
C ILE A 16 14.95 -3.19 21.42
N ASP A 17 15.77 -4.15 21.85
CA ASP A 17 15.48 -5.58 21.73
C ASP A 17 14.27 -5.98 22.59
N GLU A 18 14.10 -5.39 23.78
CA GLU A 18 12.93 -5.61 24.64
C GLU A 18 11.63 -5.21 23.93
N THR A 19 11.58 -3.98 23.39
CA THR A 19 10.41 -3.49 22.66
C THR A 19 10.22 -4.25 21.35
N GLY A 20 11.30 -4.51 20.63
CA GLY A 20 11.31 -5.18 19.33
C GLY A 20 10.86 -6.64 19.40
N SER A 21 11.05 -7.30 20.53
CA SER A 21 10.70 -8.72 20.72
C SER A 21 9.23 -8.96 21.06
N VAL A 22 8.45 -7.90 21.33
CA VAL A 22 7.01 -8.03 21.62
C VAL A 22 6.30 -8.66 20.43
N VAL A 23 5.67 -9.82 20.66
CA VAL A 23 4.85 -10.51 19.66
C VAL A 23 3.54 -9.77 19.49
N VAL A 24 3.29 -9.28 18.27
CA VAL A 24 2.07 -8.54 17.91
C VAL A 24 1.02 -9.45 17.25
N GLY A 25 1.45 -10.59 16.72
CA GLY A 25 0.56 -11.54 16.05
C GLY A 25 1.32 -12.73 15.48
N ARG A 26 0.64 -13.47 14.60
CA ARG A 26 1.20 -14.64 13.93
C ARG A 26 0.63 -14.74 12.52
N THR A 27 1.48 -15.08 11.56
CA THR A 27 1.06 -15.47 10.21
C THR A 27 1.27 -16.97 10.00
N MET A 28 0.34 -17.59 9.28
CA MET A 28 0.39 -19.03 8.94
C MET A 28 1.05 -19.28 7.57
N VAL A 29 1.31 -18.22 6.81
CA VAL A 29 1.95 -18.25 5.49
C VAL A 29 3.11 -17.26 5.45
N ASP A 30 4.06 -17.48 4.55
CA ASP A 30 5.10 -16.48 4.26
C ASP A 30 4.48 -15.32 3.47
N LEU A 31 4.71 -14.09 3.92
CA LEU A 31 4.32 -12.87 3.21
C LEU A 31 5.52 -12.41 2.38
N THR A 32 5.46 -12.66 1.07
CA THR A 32 6.60 -12.51 0.16
C THR A 32 6.63 -11.12 -0.48
N LYS A 33 7.86 -10.62 -0.69
CA LYS A 33 8.11 -9.34 -1.35
C LYS A 33 8.53 -9.49 -2.82
N SER A 34 9.11 -10.63 -3.19
CA SER A 34 9.75 -10.85 -4.51
C SER A 34 8.87 -10.44 -5.67
N ASP A 35 7.57 -10.71 -5.53
CA ASP A 35 6.58 -10.59 -6.59
C ASP A 35 5.89 -9.23 -6.61
N CYS A 36 6.14 -8.37 -5.61
CA CYS A 36 5.40 -7.10 -5.44
C CYS A 36 5.73 -6.06 -6.52
N SER A 37 6.78 -6.28 -7.31
CA SER A 37 7.24 -5.33 -8.33
C SER A 37 6.83 -5.72 -9.75
N ASP A 38 6.41 -6.96 -9.98
CA ASP A 38 6.00 -7.49 -11.28
C ASP A 38 4.56 -8.03 -11.29
N GLN A 39 4.00 -8.33 -10.12
CA GLN A 39 2.62 -8.80 -9.98
C GLN A 39 2.00 -8.45 -8.60
N GLU A 40 0.81 -8.98 -8.34
CA GLU A 40 0.18 -8.93 -7.02
C GLU A 40 0.95 -9.81 -6.02
N CYS A 41 1.20 -9.29 -4.82
CA CYS A 41 1.88 -10.05 -3.76
C CYS A 41 1.07 -10.02 -2.46
N ASN A 42 1.11 -11.12 -1.70
CA ASN A 42 0.34 -11.24 -0.47
C ASN A 42 0.81 -10.30 0.65
N LEU A 43 2.08 -9.89 0.67
CA LEU A 43 2.60 -8.86 1.57
C LEU A 43 1.96 -7.50 1.28
N GLY A 44 1.85 -7.15 -0.01
CA GLY A 44 1.19 -5.94 -0.48
C GLY A 44 -0.29 -5.93 -0.11
N ASN A 45 -0.98 -7.04 -0.34
CA ASN A 45 -2.37 -7.21 0.05
C ASN A 45 -2.56 -7.01 1.56
N PHE A 46 -1.75 -7.69 2.38
CA PHE A 46 -1.78 -7.53 3.84
C PHE A 46 -1.56 -6.08 4.26
N PHE A 47 -0.58 -5.40 3.66
CA PHE A 47 -0.25 -4.01 3.97
C PHE A 47 -1.40 -3.06 3.60
N CYS A 48 -1.94 -3.17 2.39
CA CYS A 48 -3.04 -2.34 1.92
C CYS A 48 -4.35 -2.60 2.67
N ASP A 49 -4.64 -3.86 3.01
CA ASP A 49 -5.80 -4.19 3.84
C ASP A 49 -5.66 -3.63 5.25
N ALA A 50 -4.46 -3.68 5.86
CA ALA A 50 -4.20 -3.08 7.16
C ALA A 50 -4.41 -1.56 7.14
N MET A 51 -3.96 -0.88 6.08
CA MET A 51 -4.20 0.56 5.93
C MET A 51 -5.69 0.88 5.85
N VAL A 52 -6.46 0.16 5.02
CA VAL A 52 -7.91 0.35 4.93
C VAL A 52 -8.57 0.08 6.29
N HIS A 53 -8.14 -1.00 6.97
CA HIS A 53 -8.69 -1.37 8.27
C HIS A 53 -8.52 -0.28 9.33
N SER A 54 -7.39 0.44 9.36
CA SER A 54 -7.15 1.56 10.28
C SER A 54 -8.21 2.66 10.21
N PHE A 55 -8.91 2.82 9.08
CA PHE A 55 -9.96 3.83 8.90
C PHE A 55 -11.38 3.27 9.06
N THR A 56 -11.58 1.96 9.07
CA THR A 56 -12.92 1.35 9.17
C THR A 56 -13.65 1.71 10.47
N GLY A 57 -12.93 1.85 11.58
CA GLY A 57 -13.51 2.23 12.88
C GLY A 57 -13.86 3.71 13.02
N LEU A 58 -13.54 4.55 12.02
CA LEU A 58 -13.78 6.00 12.07
C LEU A 58 -15.10 6.41 11.42
N THR A 59 -15.83 5.47 10.82
CA THR A 59 -17.14 5.74 10.22
C THR A 59 -18.21 5.89 11.30
N PRO A 60 -18.95 7.01 11.32
CA PRO A 60 -20.08 7.19 12.23
C PRO A 60 -21.14 6.09 12.05
N PHE A 61 -21.66 5.58 13.17
CA PHE A 61 -22.65 4.50 13.19
C PHE A 61 -23.99 4.85 12.52
N ASP A 62 -24.26 6.15 12.31
CA ASP A 62 -25.50 6.67 11.72
C ASP A 62 -25.50 6.70 10.19
N GLN A 63 -24.42 6.26 9.54
CA GLN A 63 -24.31 6.24 8.08
C GLN A 63 -24.59 4.85 7.50
N THR A 64 -25.09 4.82 6.25
CA THR A 64 -25.23 3.59 5.46
C THR A 64 -23.89 3.03 4.98
N ALA A 65 -22.83 3.85 5.05
CA ALA A 65 -21.47 3.46 4.70
C ALA A 65 -20.90 2.51 5.75
N TRP A 66 -20.25 1.43 5.29
CA TRP A 66 -19.54 0.51 6.18
C TRP A 66 -18.11 0.97 6.50
N THR A 67 -17.56 1.90 5.71
CA THR A 67 -16.25 2.53 5.92
C THR A 67 -16.21 3.88 5.22
N ASN A 68 -15.36 4.79 5.71
CA ASN A 68 -15.09 6.07 5.05
C ASN A 68 -14.06 5.89 3.93
N VAL A 69 -13.20 4.86 4.02
CA VAL A 69 -12.11 4.60 3.08
C VAL A 69 -12.17 3.13 2.68
N SER A 70 -12.41 2.84 1.41
CA SER A 70 -12.48 1.46 0.91
C SER A 70 -11.28 1.03 0.07
N ILE A 71 -10.44 1.99 -0.35
CA ILE A 71 -9.30 1.83 -1.24
C ILE A 71 -8.00 2.08 -0.49
N GLY A 72 -7.05 1.16 -0.58
CA GLY A 72 -5.69 1.34 -0.07
C GLY A 72 -4.67 1.17 -1.19
N LEU A 73 -3.69 2.08 -1.29
CA LEU A 73 -2.64 2.04 -2.31
C LEU A 73 -1.26 2.16 -1.64
N ALA A 74 -0.34 1.27 -1.98
CA ALA A 74 1.05 1.35 -1.53
C ALA A 74 2.00 0.94 -2.65
N ALA A 75 3.08 1.68 -2.83
CA ALA A 75 4.15 1.30 -3.74
C ALA A 75 4.99 0.17 -3.13
N THR A 76 5.44 -0.76 -3.97
CA THR A 76 6.34 -1.87 -3.58
C THR A 76 7.57 -1.41 -2.81
N GLY A 77 8.10 -0.21 -3.12
CA GLY A 77 9.24 0.40 -2.43
C GLY A 77 9.03 0.70 -0.95
N GLY A 78 7.76 0.88 -0.53
CA GLY A 78 7.37 1.11 0.87
C GLY A 78 7.52 -0.10 1.77
N MET A 79 7.49 -1.32 1.20
CA MET A 79 7.73 -2.57 1.91
C MET A 79 9.16 -3.04 1.62
N ARG A 80 9.96 -3.35 2.65
CA ARG A 80 11.42 -3.54 2.51
C ARG A 80 11.86 -4.98 2.64
N VAL A 81 11.26 -5.71 3.56
CA VAL A 81 11.58 -7.12 3.81
C VAL A 81 10.31 -7.96 3.86
N PRO A 82 10.36 -9.25 3.46
CA PRO A 82 9.26 -10.17 3.65
C PRO A 82 9.02 -10.47 5.14
N LEU A 83 7.84 -11.03 5.46
CA LEU A 83 7.54 -11.55 6.78
C LEU A 83 7.40 -13.07 6.72
N SER A 84 8.27 -13.78 7.45
CA SER A 84 8.22 -15.24 7.50
C SER A 84 7.04 -15.74 8.33
N ARG A 85 6.54 -16.92 7.96
CA ARG A 85 5.53 -17.65 8.74
C ARG A 85 5.96 -17.83 10.20
N GLY A 86 5.01 -17.72 11.11
CA GLY A 86 5.24 -17.81 12.55
C GLY A 86 4.92 -16.50 13.27
N ASN A 87 5.49 -16.35 14.46
CA ASN A 87 5.24 -15.18 15.30
C ASN A 87 5.84 -13.93 14.65
N LEU A 88 5.02 -12.89 14.57
CA LEU A 88 5.42 -11.57 14.11
C LEU A 88 5.66 -10.71 15.34
N THR A 89 6.84 -10.11 15.41
CA THR A 89 7.20 -9.17 16.46
C THR A 89 7.12 -7.75 15.97
N TYR A 90 7.17 -6.78 16.88
CA TYR A 90 7.25 -5.36 16.52
C TYR A 90 8.47 -5.08 15.62
N ALA A 91 9.62 -5.68 15.91
CA ALA A 91 10.82 -5.54 15.09
C ALA A 91 10.61 -6.04 13.65
N HIS A 92 9.85 -7.13 13.46
CA HIS A 92 9.52 -7.61 12.11
C HIS A 92 8.69 -6.58 11.33
N LEU A 93 7.65 -5.99 11.95
CA LEU A 93 6.81 -4.98 11.29
C LEU A 93 7.57 -3.69 10.98
N VAL A 94 8.39 -3.21 11.92
CA VAL A 94 9.25 -2.04 11.69
C VAL A 94 10.27 -2.33 10.61
N SER A 95 10.85 -3.52 10.55
CA SER A 95 11.79 -3.88 9.48
C SER A 95 11.09 -3.94 8.12
N MET A 96 9.84 -4.42 8.06
CA MET A 96 9.03 -4.48 6.86
C MET A 96 8.71 -3.10 6.30
N SER A 97 8.30 -2.14 7.15
CA SER A 97 8.05 -0.75 6.75
C SER A 97 8.78 0.19 7.71
N PRO A 98 10.09 0.42 7.51
CA PRO A 98 10.93 1.16 8.45
C PRO A 98 10.78 2.67 8.34
N PHE A 99 9.94 3.13 7.40
CA PHE A 99 9.65 4.53 7.23
C PHE A 99 8.61 4.95 8.27
N THR A 100 8.86 6.06 8.94
CA THR A 100 7.91 6.68 9.88
C THR A 100 6.83 7.47 9.13
N ASN A 101 6.31 6.88 8.06
CA ASN A 101 5.28 7.49 7.22
C ASN A 101 3.95 7.49 7.97
N LEU A 102 3.20 8.58 7.85
CA LEU A 102 1.81 8.63 8.30
C LEU A 102 0.89 8.00 7.25
N LEU A 103 -0.22 7.40 7.69
CA LEU A 103 -1.30 7.00 6.80
C LEU A 103 -2.18 8.21 6.55
N ILE A 104 -2.35 8.60 5.29
CA ILE A 104 -3.14 9.76 4.89
C ILE A 104 -4.33 9.27 4.06
N ALA A 105 -5.52 9.71 4.45
CA ALA A 105 -6.74 9.48 3.68
C ALA A 105 -7.16 10.77 2.97
N PHE A 106 -7.52 10.67 1.69
CA PHE A 106 -7.94 11.82 0.89
C PHE A 106 -8.88 11.42 -0.24
N ASN A 107 -9.53 12.43 -0.80
CA ASN A 107 -10.47 12.32 -1.90
C ASN A 107 -9.76 12.57 -3.24
N LEU A 108 -9.96 11.66 -4.18
CA LEU A 108 -9.37 11.72 -5.52
C LEU A 108 -10.42 11.35 -6.59
N PRO A 109 -10.47 12.04 -7.75
CA PRO A 109 -11.29 11.60 -8.87
C PRO A 109 -10.86 10.24 -9.40
N GLY A 110 -11.80 9.43 -9.88
CA GLY A 110 -11.50 8.13 -10.47
C GLY A 110 -10.46 8.19 -11.60
N SER A 111 -10.48 9.26 -12.41
CA SER A 111 -9.49 9.48 -13.48
C SER A 111 -8.05 9.54 -12.95
N LYS A 112 -7.84 10.15 -11.79
CA LYS A 112 -6.52 10.25 -11.15
C LYS A 112 -6.08 8.94 -10.51
N ILE A 113 -7.02 8.11 -10.06
CA ILE A 113 -6.72 6.73 -9.65
C ILE A 113 -6.25 5.92 -10.86
N VAL A 114 -6.93 6.03 -12.00
CA VAL A 114 -6.50 5.37 -13.25
C VAL A 114 -5.13 5.88 -13.69
N GLU A 115 -4.90 7.20 -13.63
CA GLU A 115 -3.58 7.81 -13.92
C GLU A 115 -2.47 7.21 -13.05
N ALA A 116 -2.72 7.05 -11.74
CA ALA A 116 -1.78 6.43 -10.83
C ALA A 116 -1.52 4.95 -11.14
N LEU A 117 -2.55 4.17 -11.48
CA LEU A 117 -2.42 2.76 -11.86
C LEU A 117 -1.64 2.58 -13.16
N GLU A 118 -1.89 3.44 -14.16
CA GLU A 118 -1.09 3.51 -15.39
C GLU A 118 0.38 3.84 -15.10
N TYR A 119 0.61 4.85 -14.26
CA TYR A 119 1.96 5.27 -13.89
C TYR A 119 2.72 4.18 -13.13
N ALA A 120 2.04 3.46 -12.25
CA ALA A 120 2.60 2.38 -11.44
C ALA A 120 3.22 1.26 -12.29
N VAL A 121 2.67 1.01 -13.47
CA VAL A 121 3.16 0.00 -14.42
C VAL A 121 4.02 0.59 -15.54
N SER A 122 4.28 1.90 -15.55
CA SER A 122 5.00 2.58 -16.64
C SER A 122 6.45 2.13 -16.83
N LYS A 123 7.06 1.55 -15.79
CA LYS A 123 8.46 1.05 -15.84
C LYS A 123 8.59 -0.33 -16.45
N ILE A 124 7.48 -1.04 -16.65
CA ILE A 124 7.46 -2.30 -17.38
C ILE A 124 7.67 -1.99 -18.86
N ASP A 125 8.70 -2.56 -19.45
CA ASP A 125 9.08 -2.40 -20.85
C ASP A 125 9.48 -3.78 -21.39
N LEU A 126 8.47 -4.52 -21.88
CA LEU A 126 8.63 -5.90 -22.32
C LEU A 126 9.53 -6.01 -23.56
N ASP A 127 9.57 -4.96 -24.40
CA ASP A 127 10.43 -4.92 -25.60
C ASP A 127 11.91 -4.85 -25.23
N ASN A 128 12.23 -4.20 -24.11
CA ASN A 128 13.58 -4.12 -23.55
C ASN A 128 13.84 -5.13 -22.42
N GLY A 129 12.96 -6.13 -22.23
CA GLY A 129 13.11 -7.21 -21.26
C GLY A 129 12.90 -6.79 -19.79
N VAL A 130 12.29 -5.64 -19.54
CA VAL A 130 11.96 -5.14 -18.20
C VAL A 130 10.54 -5.57 -17.83
N SER A 131 10.40 -6.62 -17.03
CA SER A 131 9.10 -7.17 -16.62
C SER A 131 8.59 -6.65 -15.27
N SER A 132 9.34 -5.77 -14.60
CA SER A 132 9.02 -5.28 -13.26
C SER A 132 9.02 -3.75 -13.18
N SER A 133 8.16 -3.20 -12.34
CA SER A 133 8.16 -1.81 -11.93
C SER A 133 8.49 -1.68 -10.44
N TYR A 134 9.57 -0.95 -10.14
CA TYR A 134 9.97 -0.65 -8.76
C TYR A 134 9.01 0.34 -8.05
N ILE A 135 8.04 0.90 -8.78
CA ILE A 135 6.97 1.78 -8.28
C ILE A 135 5.59 1.14 -8.42
N MET A 136 5.52 -0.18 -8.66
CA MET A 136 4.24 -0.88 -8.79
C MET A 136 3.39 -0.68 -7.52
N LEU A 137 2.11 -0.39 -7.72
CA LEU A 137 1.14 -0.25 -6.65
C LEU A 137 0.52 -1.60 -6.30
N GLN A 138 0.64 -1.97 -5.04
CA GLN A 138 -0.21 -2.98 -4.41
C GLN A 138 -1.49 -2.29 -3.92
N VAL A 139 -2.60 -3.03 -3.92
CA VAL A 139 -3.94 -2.43 -3.77
C VAL A 139 -4.80 -3.20 -2.78
N ALA A 140 -5.69 -2.47 -2.10
CA ALA A 140 -6.85 -3.02 -1.41
C ALA A 140 -8.12 -2.33 -1.93
N GLY A 141 -9.22 -3.09 -2.05
CA GLY A 141 -10.50 -2.55 -2.51
C GLY A 141 -10.58 -2.21 -3.99
N LEU A 142 -9.59 -2.59 -4.80
CA LEU A 142 -9.59 -2.48 -6.25
C LEU A 142 -9.43 -3.86 -6.91
N LYS A 143 -10.06 -4.05 -8.06
CA LYS A 143 -9.72 -5.12 -9.01
C LYS A 143 -9.30 -4.47 -10.31
N VAL A 144 -8.04 -4.63 -10.68
CA VAL A 144 -7.46 -3.98 -11.85
C VAL A 144 -7.07 -5.03 -12.87
N SER A 145 -7.33 -4.77 -14.15
CA SER A 145 -6.86 -5.61 -15.25
C SER A 145 -5.99 -4.77 -16.17
N TYR A 146 -4.81 -5.30 -16.49
CA TYR A 146 -3.82 -4.66 -17.35
C TYR A 146 -3.63 -5.45 -18.65
N ASP A 147 -3.35 -4.73 -19.73
CA ASP A 147 -2.84 -5.24 -20.99
C ASP A 147 -1.48 -4.60 -21.26
N TYR A 148 -0.41 -5.31 -20.95
CA TYR A 148 0.96 -4.84 -21.09
C TYR A 148 1.43 -4.76 -22.56
N THR A 149 0.64 -5.28 -23.52
CA THR A 149 0.93 -5.13 -24.95
C THR A 149 0.56 -3.74 -25.48
N LYS A 150 -0.23 -2.97 -24.72
CA LYS A 150 -0.58 -1.59 -25.06
C LYS A 150 0.55 -0.62 -24.70
N PRO A 151 0.62 0.55 -25.38
CA PRO A 151 1.55 1.61 -25.04
C PRO A 151 1.46 2.02 -23.57
N ILE A 152 2.57 2.49 -23.00
CA ILE A 152 2.62 3.10 -21.66
C ILE A 152 1.53 4.18 -21.57
N ASN A 153 0.84 4.26 -20.42
CA ASN A 153 -0.32 5.11 -20.16
C ASN A 153 -1.60 4.72 -20.91
N SER A 154 -1.68 3.49 -21.42
CA SER A 154 -2.90 2.91 -22.00
C SER A 154 -3.02 1.42 -21.69
N ARG A 155 -2.48 0.97 -20.56
CA ARG A 155 -2.42 -0.44 -20.17
C ARG A 155 -3.58 -0.85 -19.28
N VAL A 156 -4.23 0.05 -18.56
CA VAL A 156 -5.37 -0.26 -17.71
C VAL A 156 -6.60 -0.52 -18.59
N ILE A 157 -7.11 -1.75 -18.54
CA ILE A 157 -8.31 -2.17 -19.30
C ILE A 157 -9.58 -1.92 -18.51
N SER A 158 -9.56 -2.25 -17.22
CA SER A 158 -10.71 -2.07 -16.35
C SER A 158 -10.28 -1.94 -14.90
N VAL A 159 -11.01 -1.12 -14.15
CA VAL A 159 -10.89 -0.99 -12.70
C VAL A 159 -12.27 -1.18 -12.10
N GLN A 160 -12.38 -2.10 -11.14
CA GLN A 160 -13.55 -2.18 -10.26
C GLN A 160 -13.15 -1.71 -8.87
N VAL A 161 -14.04 -0.98 -8.21
CA VAL A 161 -13.84 -0.38 -6.89
C VAL A 161 -14.85 -0.96 -5.91
N ARG A 162 -14.40 -1.33 -4.72
CA ARG A 162 -15.27 -1.72 -3.62
C ARG A 162 -16.00 -0.49 -3.09
N CYS A 163 -17.34 -0.47 -3.14
CA CYS A 163 -18.13 0.64 -2.62
C CYS A 163 -17.83 0.86 -1.12
N ALA A 164 -17.72 2.12 -0.70
CA ALA A 164 -17.57 2.53 0.70
C ALA A 164 -18.95 2.88 1.30
N ASP A 165 -19.71 3.70 0.57
CA ASP A 165 -21.08 4.08 0.89
C ASP A 165 -22.08 3.05 0.36
N CYS A 166 -22.14 1.91 1.03
CA CYS A 166 -23.09 0.83 0.75
C CYS A 166 -23.26 -0.07 1.99
N PRO A 167 -24.45 -0.63 2.25
CA PRO A 167 -24.66 -1.50 3.41
C PRO A 167 -23.87 -2.81 3.36
N VAL A 168 -23.65 -3.34 2.15
CA VAL A 168 -22.87 -4.55 1.89
C VAL A 168 -21.83 -4.22 0.82
N PRO A 169 -20.53 -4.40 1.09
CA PRO A 169 -19.48 -4.08 0.13
C PRO A 169 -19.60 -4.92 -1.14
N LEU A 170 -19.70 -4.26 -2.29
CA LEU A 170 -19.65 -4.87 -3.61
C LEU A 170 -18.66 -4.12 -4.52
N TYR A 171 -18.18 -4.80 -5.55
CA TYR A 171 -17.29 -4.20 -6.56
C TYR A 171 -18.11 -3.65 -7.72
N GLU A 172 -17.88 -2.39 -8.05
CA GLU A 172 -18.55 -1.67 -9.14
C GLU A 172 -17.50 -1.10 -10.11
N PRO A 173 -17.80 -0.94 -11.41
CA PRO A 173 -16.90 -0.26 -12.33
C PRO A 173 -16.51 1.14 -11.83
N LEU A 174 -15.24 1.48 -11.94
CA LEU A 174 -14.75 2.82 -11.64
C LEU A 174 -15.37 3.85 -12.60
N VAL A 175 -15.79 4.98 -12.06
CA VAL A 175 -16.31 6.12 -12.82
C VAL A 175 -15.31 7.27 -12.72
N ASN A 176 -14.74 7.69 -13.85
CA ASN A 176 -13.64 8.67 -13.88
C ASN A 176 -13.95 9.99 -13.16
N THR A 177 -15.20 10.46 -13.21
CA THR A 177 -15.64 11.71 -12.59
C THR A 177 -16.10 11.55 -11.14
N LYS A 178 -16.32 10.32 -10.66
CA LYS A 178 -16.72 10.07 -9.28
C LYS A 178 -15.50 10.29 -8.38
N ILE A 179 -15.74 10.92 -7.23
CA ILE A 179 -14.74 11.09 -6.18
C ILE A 179 -14.72 9.83 -5.33
N TYR A 180 -13.52 9.34 -5.06
CA TYR A 180 -13.27 8.18 -4.21
C TYR A 180 -12.36 8.59 -3.08
N ARG A 181 -12.60 8.05 -1.89
CA ARG A 181 -11.71 8.22 -0.75
C ARG A 181 -10.76 7.03 -0.65
N LEU A 182 -9.46 7.31 -0.60
CA LEU A 182 -8.41 6.29 -0.55
C LEU A 182 -7.39 6.63 0.55
N VAL A 183 -6.67 5.61 1.02
CA VAL A 183 -5.56 5.73 1.95
C VAL A 183 -4.24 5.30 1.31
N THR A 184 -3.18 6.04 1.61
CA THR A 184 -1.80 5.72 1.21
C THR A 184 -0.82 6.33 2.22
N PRO A 185 0.45 5.88 2.27
CA PRO A 185 1.48 6.60 3.02
C PRO A 185 1.64 8.05 2.54
N ASP A 186 1.92 8.96 3.48
CA ASP A 186 2.17 10.39 3.24
C ASP A 186 3.27 10.65 2.20
N PHE A 187 4.29 9.80 2.13
CA PHE A 187 5.31 9.83 1.08
C PHE A 187 4.72 9.84 -0.34
N LEU A 188 3.74 8.97 -0.61
CA LEU A 188 3.10 8.91 -1.93
C LEU A 188 2.12 10.06 -2.14
N HIS A 189 1.35 10.45 -1.10
CA HIS A 189 0.49 11.64 -1.16
C HIS A 189 1.30 12.91 -1.48
N GLY A 190 2.52 13.02 -0.95
CA GLY A 190 3.46 14.11 -1.24
C GLY A 190 4.11 14.05 -2.62
N GLY A 191 3.72 13.12 -3.49
CA GLY A 191 4.28 12.96 -4.84
C GLY A 191 5.56 12.11 -4.91
N GLY A 192 5.88 11.38 -3.84
CA GLY A 192 6.97 10.40 -3.81
C GLY A 192 6.87 9.39 -4.96
N ASP A 193 8.01 8.85 -5.39
CA ASP A 193 8.13 7.94 -6.55
C ASP A 193 7.56 8.50 -7.87
N GLY A 194 7.22 9.78 -7.92
CA GLY A 194 6.65 10.46 -9.08
C GLY A 194 5.11 10.41 -9.16
N PHE A 195 4.42 9.98 -8.09
CA PHE A 195 2.96 9.97 -8.00
C PHE A 195 2.36 11.37 -7.78
N THR A 196 2.72 12.34 -8.64
CA THR A 196 2.31 13.74 -8.51
C THR A 196 0.78 13.91 -8.52
N MET A 197 0.04 13.02 -9.17
CA MET A 197 -1.42 13.03 -9.19
C MET A 197 -2.05 12.88 -7.80
N PHE A 198 -1.35 12.28 -6.83
CA PHE A 198 -1.86 12.20 -5.45
C PHE A 198 -1.78 13.52 -4.69
N THR A 199 -0.92 14.45 -5.12
CA THR A 199 -0.84 15.79 -4.50
C THR A 199 -2.08 16.64 -4.77
N GLU A 200 -2.90 16.25 -5.74
CA GLU A 200 -4.21 16.86 -6.04
C GLU A 200 -5.32 16.36 -5.12
N GLY A 201 -4.99 15.48 -4.16
CA GLY A 201 -5.90 14.98 -3.13
C GLY A 201 -6.53 16.11 -2.32
N THR A 202 -7.84 15.98 -2.07
CA THR A 202 -8.61 16.95 -1.26
C THR A 202 -9.12 16.28 0.01
N ASP A 203 -9.57 17.08 0.99
CA ASP A 203 -10.15 16.57 2.24
C ASP A 203 -9.22 15.58 2.98
N VAL A 204 -7.96 16.03 3.12
CA VAL A 204 -6.84 15.26 3.67
C VAL A 204 -7.03 15.06 5.18
N GLN A 205 -6.97 13.81 5.61
CA GLN A 205 -7.06 13.36 6.99
C GLN A 205 -5.87 12.50 7.37
#